data_AF-A0A3D2XKB2-F1
#
_entry.id   AF-A0A3D2XKB2-F1
#
_cell.length_a   1.000
_cell.length_b   1.000
_cell.length_c   1.000
_cell.angle_alpha   90.00
_cell.angle_beta   90.00
_cell.angle_gamma   90.00
#
_symmetry.space_group_name_H-M   'P 1'
#
loop_
_entity.id
_entity.type
_entity.pdbx_description
1 polymer ?
#
loop_
_entity_poly.entity_id
_entity_poly.type
_entity_poly.pdbx_seq_one_letter_code
_entity_poly.pdbx_strand_id
1 'polypeptide(L)' 'AKKKIEEISNKEGLSGIPSGFDKVDKLTSGWQESDLIIVAARPGMGKTALTLSMARNIAVNQNIPVAFFS' A
#
# COMPACT_ATOMS: atom_id res chain seq x y z
N ALA A 1 -16.73 -6.11 14.18
CA ALA A 1 -15.45 -5.92 14.90
C ALA A 1 -14.74 -7.25 15.17
N LYS A 2 -15.31 -8.18 15.95
CA LYS A 2 -14.68 -9.49 16.27
C LYS A 2 -14.17 -10.27 15.06
N LYS A 3 -14.97 -10.39 14.00
CA LYS A 3 -14.61 -11.13 12.77
C LYS A 3 -13.34 -10.62 12.07
N LYS A 4 -13.14 -9.29 12.01
CA LYS A 4 -11.96 -8.66 11.38
C LYS A 4 -10.69 -8.90 12.21
N ILE A 5 -10.82 -8.98 13.54
CA ILE A 5 -9.70 -9.26 14.46
C ILE A 5 -9.25 -10.72 14.34
N GLU A 6 -10.19 -11.67 14.24
CA GLU A 6 -9.88 -13.09 14.04
C GLU A 6 -9.24 -13.36 12.66
N GLU A 7 -9.66 -12.66 11.60
CA GLU A 7 -9.05 -12.76 10.27
C GLU A 7 -7.62 -12.20 10.23
N ILE A 8 -7.35 -11.11 10.94
CA ILE A 8 -5.99 -10.55 11.06
C ILE A 8 -5.09 -11.49 11.86
N SER A 9 -5.62 -12.13 12.92
CA SER A 9 -4.86 -13.10 13.71
C SER A 9 -4.49 -14.38 12.94
N ASN A 10 -5.26 -14.75 11.92
CA ASN A 10 -5.06 -15.98 11.13
C ASN A 10 -4.33 -15.74 9.80
N LYS A 11 -4.09 -14.49 9.40
CA LYS A 11 -3.26 -14.16 8.24
C LYS A 11 -1.80 -14.03 8.67
N GLU A 12 -1.00 -15.04 8.39
CA GLU A 12 0.46 -14.91 8.30
C GLU A 12 0.80 -14.01 7.10
N GLY A 13 0.60 -12.70 7.23
CA GLY A 13 0.79 -11.74 6.15
C GLY A 13 0.39 -10.30 6.52
N LEU A 14 0.72 -9.36 5.65
CA LEU A 14 0.31 -7.95 5.81
C LEU A 14 -1.22 -7.85 5.82
N SER A 15 -1.77 -7.03 6.74
CA SER A 15 -3.22 -6.84 6.85
C SER A 15 -3.79 -6.00 5.70
N GLY A 16 -2.97 -5.11 5.13
CA GLY A 16 -3.34 -4.22 4.04
C GLY A 16 -2.71 -4.59 2.69
N ILE A 17 -2.93 -3.74 1.70
CA ILE A 17 -2.37 -3.89 0.34
C ILE A 17 -0.87 -3.53 0.38
N PRO A 18 0.05 -4.45 0.03
CA PRO A 18 1.47 -4.15 0.03
C PRO A 18 1.84 -3.09 -1.02
N SER A 19 2.59 -2.07 -0.63
CA SER A 19 3.16 -1.05 -1.52
C SER A 19 4.22 -1.59 -2.48
N GLY A 20 4.79 -2.77 -2.16
CA GLY A 20 5.91 -3.37 -2.88
C GLY A 20 7.26 -2.80 -2.47
N PHE A 21 7.31 -2.12 -1.32
CA PHE A 21 8.53 -1.69 -0.66
C PHE A 21 8.57 -2.29 0.74
N ASP A 22 9.40 -3.32 0.95
CA ASP A 22 9.44 -4.11 2.19
C ASP A 22 9.52 -3.28 3.47
N LYS A 23 10.33 -2.22 3.46
CA LYS A 23 10.49 -1.33 4.63
C LYS A 23 9.22 -0.53 4.92
N VAL A 24 8.52 -0.07 3.89
CA VAL A 24 7.26 0.66 4.04
C VAL A 24 6.19 -0.29 4.53
N ASP A 25 6.10 -1.46 3.92
CA ASP A 25 5.09 -2.47 4.25
C ASP A 25 5.27 -3.01 5.67
N LYS A 26 6.51 -3.20 6.12
CA LYS A 26 6.80 -3.60 7.51
C LYS A 26 6.41 -2.53 8.54
N LEU A 27 6.49 -1.25 8.18
CA LEU A 27 6.15 -0.13 9.08
C LEU A 27 4.65 0.17 9.08
N THR A 28 3.96 -0.05 7.97
CA THR A 28 2.55 0.32 7.77
C THR A 28 1.60 -0.87 7.84
N SER A 29 2.13 -2.10 7.81
CA SER A 29 1.37 -3.33 7.58
C SER A 29 0.61 -3.32 6.24
N GLY A 30 1.13 -2.59 5.25
CA GLY A 30 0.49 -2.31 3.97
C GLY A 30 -0.60 -1.23 4.08
N TRP A 31 -1.19 -0.86 2.94
CA TRP A 31 -2.24 0.14 2.87
C TRP A 31 -3.58 -0.43 3.34
N GLN A 32 -4.13 0.14 4.42
CA GLN A 32 -5.41 -0.32 4.97
C GLN A 32 -6.59 0.30 4.22
N GLU A 33 -7.70 -0.42 4.23
CA GLU A 33 -8.96 0.10 3.69
C GLU A 33 -9.40 1.36 4.44
N SER A 34 -9.84 2.38 3.71
CA SER A 34 -10.34 3.67 4.23
C SER A 34 -9.26 4.63 4.76
N ASP A 35 -7.97 4.31 4.62
CA ASP A 35 -6.89 5.24 4.97
C ASP A 35 -6.66 6.30 3.88
N LEU A 36 -6.40 7.55 4.32
CA LEU A 36 -5.87 8.61 3.47
C LEU A 36 -4.35 8.73 3.70
N ILE A 37 -3.57 8.36 2.69
CA ILE A 37 -2.10 8.39 2.74
C ILE A 37 -1.59 9.64 2.02
N ILE A 38 -0.80 10.46 2.71
CA ILE A 38 -0.18 11.67 2.15
C ILE A 38 1.30 11.41 1.86
N VAL A 39 1.69 11.50 0.58
CA VAL A 39 3.09 11.43 0.13
C VAL A 39 3.58 12.85 -0.18
N ALA A 40 4.32 13.45 0.75
CA ALA A 40 4.87 14.80 0.60
C ALA A 40 6.38 14.77 0.32
N ALA A 41 6.82 15.54 -0.68
CA ALA A 41 8.24 15.74 -0.99
C ALA A 41 8.45 17.06 -1.73
N ARG A 42 9.69 17.57 -1.73
CA ARG A 42 10.08 18.75 -2.52
C ARG A 42 10.02 18.46 -4.04
N PRO A 43 9.88 19.49 -4.90
CA PRO A 43 9.99 19.31 -6.35
C PRO A 43 11.28 18.59 -6.74
N GLY A 44 11.21 17.68 -7.70
CA GLY A 44 12.35 16.88 -8.17
C GLY A 44 12.73 15.68 -7.30
N MET A 45 12.16 15.50 -6.10
CA MET A 45 12.49 14.38 -5.20
C MET A 45 11.82 13.05 -5.58
N GLY A 46 11.09 12.99 -6.70
CA GLY A 46 10.54 11.74 -7.22
C GLY A 46 9.21 11.27 -6.63
N LYS A 47 8.40 12.15 -6.01
CA LYS A 47 7.07 11.78 -5.46
C LYS A 47 6.20 11.00 -6.47
N THR A 48 6.17 11.46 -7.72
CA THR A 48 5.34 10.85 -8.78
C THR A 48 5.92 9.49 -9.19
N ALA A 49 7.24 9.38 -9.29
CA ALA A 49 7.90 8.11 -9.59
C ALA A 49 7.66 7.07 -8.49
N LEU A 50 7.70 7.50 -7.22
CA LEU A 50 7.41 6.65 -6.07
C LEU A 50 5.97 6.13 -6.11
N THR A 51 4.97 7.03 -6.25
CA THR A 51 3.56 6.62 -6.27
C THR A 51 3.22 5.75 -7.48
N LEU A 52 3.80 6.04 -8.65
CA LEU A 52 3.61 5.21 -9.84
C LEU A 52 4.25 3.82 -9.67
N SER A 53 5.40 3.73 -8.99
CA SER A 53 6.04 2.45 -8.69
C SER A 53 5.20 1.59 -7.74
N MET A 54 4.63 2.22 -6.71
CA MET A 54 3.66 1.55 -5.81
C MET A 54 2.44 1.06 -6.61
N ALA A 55 1.85 1.93 -7.43
CA ALA A 55 0.71 1.58 -8.28
C ALA A 55 1.02 0.41 -9.23
N ARG A 56 2.20 0.39 -9.86
CA ARG A 56 2.66 -0.72 -10.70
C ARG A 56 2.80 -2.01 -9.90
N ASN A 57 3.41 -1.97 -8.72
CA ASN A 57 3.59 -3.18 -7.91
C ASN A 57 2.23 -3.78 -7.50
N ILE A 58 1.28 -2.94 -7.11
CA ILE A 58 -0.08 -3.36 -6.75
C ILE A 58 -0.82 -3.91 -7.98
N ALA A 59 -0.80 -3.20 -9.11
CA ALA A 59 -1.54 -3.59 -10.31
C ALA A 59 -0.95 -4.81 -11.02
N VAL A 60 0.38 -4.86 -11.18
CA VAL A 60 1.05 -5.86 -12.02
C VAL A 60 1.47 -7.08 -11.22
N ASN A 61 2.06 -6.90 -10.04
CA ASN A 61 2.60 -8.03 -9.27
C ASN A 61 1.53 -8.70 -8.41
N GLN A 62 0.57 -7.92 -7.90
CA GLN A 62 -0.50 -8.43 -7.03
C GLN A 62 -1.84 -8.60 -7.75
N ASN A 63 -1.94 -8.14 -9.01
CA ASN A 63 -3.17 -8.18 -9.81
C ASN A 63 -4.36 -7.47 -9.14
N ILE A 64 -4.10 -6.41 -8.37
CA ILE A 64 -5.13 -5.60 -7.73
C ILE A 64 -5.37 -4.35 -8.60
N PRO A 65 -6.60 -4.10 -9.10
CA PRO A 65 -6.88 -2.92 -9.91
C PRO A 65 -6.55 -1.61 -9.18
N VAL A 66 -5.86 -0.70 -9.87
CA VAL A 66 -5.48 0.63 -9.34
C VAL A 66 -6.00 1.72 -10.26
N ALA A 67 -6.65 2.73 -9.69
CA ALA A 67 -6.95 3.98 -10.38
C ALA A 67 -5.84 5.00 -10.10
N PHE A 68 -5.35 5.66 -11.15
CA PHE A 68 -4.32 6.69 -11.03
C PHE A 68 -4.80 7.97 -11.71
N PHE A 69 -4.71 9.09 -11.00
CA PHE A 69 -5.11 10.42 -11.46
C PHE A 69 -3.89 11.33 -11.41
N SER A 70 -3.64 12.10 -12.49
CA SER A 70 -2.51 13.03 -12.62
C SER A 70 -2.96 14.47 -12.74
#